data_AF-A0A8C3BY78-F1
#
_entry.id   AF-A0A8C3BY78-F1
#
_cell.length_a   1.000
_cell.length_b   1.000
_cell.length_c   1.000
_cell.angle_alpha   90.00
_cell.angle_beta   90.00
_cell.angle_gamma   90.00
#
_symmetry.space_group_name_H-M   'P 1'
#
loop_
_entity.id
_entity.type
_entity.pdbx_description
1 polymer ?
#
loop_
_entity_poly.entity_id
_entity_poly.type
_entity_poly.pdbx_seq_one_letter_code
_entity_poly.pdbx_strand_id
1 'polypeptide(L)'
;MVEKKKDNKTTKHKMTLRSPSCLYTSWFDLMISGRAWPPLGVLLLTENTKQPPHKFGGDREEGDPATSPRPRPAPCPPGAVPPPPHGRRPMASTRRPPAGLRALAGSGRHEVQSWTRATKQSLCLMWQKVKIQLMLSMSFLVTVFWYCRRLYGFLAQLLKWWSDYLQRKLIKNRSVLAEVDLLGYSAREWKGETKQAKHMREAYNELFWNYHIKYLRQVKKDNYCVLRAVLFQILSQGIPFPSWMRERDILKLPEKLLYSQGCNWIQQYSFGPERYTGPNAFGKLRKCMETLKTNWIEISGTKDHEERGNLCNALFSDESKEHRLYEAIKFIMLYEVVEAYEQIKNREEPIPHLFSLLLARDTSSDPLSFMMNHLNSIGDSGCLDQVEIFLLGYLLEVKIRVYRLHRFNTEEFQVNYPDEYRREWNEISLLTEDDRYYHIPVIRT
;
A
#
# COMPACT_ATOMS: atom_id res chain seq x y z
N MET A 1 -26.06 11.45 -76.23
CA MET A 1 -26.61 12.73 -76.71
C MET A 1 -27.04 13.52 -75.48
N VAL A 2 -26.34 14.63 -75.22
CA VAL A 2 -26.72 15.81 -74.39
C VAL A 2 -26.89 15.64 -72.87
N GLU A 3 -25.74 15.70 -72.18
CA GLU A 3 -25.31 16.73 -71.20
C GLU A 3 -26.32 17.82 -70.73
N LYS A 4 -26.47 17.99 -69.41
CA LYS A 4 -26.26 19.31 -68.75
C LYS A 4 -26.02 19.23 -67.23
N LYS A 5 -24.82 19.71 -66.87
CA LYS A 5 -24.33 20.18 -65.57
C LYS A 5 -25.26 21.21 -64.89
N LYS A 6 -25.21 21.25 -63.56
CA LYS A 6 -24.79 22.47 -62.84
C LYS A 6 -24.22 22.18 -61.43
N ASP A 7 -23.09 22.82 -61.20
CA ASP A 7 -22.22 22.78 -60.03
C ASP A 7 -22.81 23.45 -58.77
N ASN A 8 -22.31 23.05 -57.59
CA ASN A 8 -21.84 24.04 -56.63
C ASN A 8 -20.67 23.53 -55.75
N LYS A 9 -19.54 24.23 -55.84
CA LYS A 9 -18.39 24.22 -54.91
C LYS A 9 -18.83 24.89 -53.61
N THR A 10 -18.30 24.66 -52.41
CA THR A 10 -16.95 24.93 -51.83
C THR A 10 -17.17 24.63 -50.33
N THR A 11 -16.30 24.02 -49.51
CA THR A 11 -15.01 24.51 -49.03
C THR A 11 -14.35 23.40 -48.21
N LYS A 12 -13.13 22.99 -48.57
CA LYS A 12 -12.29 22.07 -47.79
C LYS A 12 -11.48 22.90 -46.79
N HIS A 13 -11.73 22.75 -45.48
CA HIS A 13 -10.73 23.11 -44.48
C HIS A 13 -9.80 21.93 -44.24
N LYS A 14 -8.56 22.10 -44.70
CA LYS A 14 -7.40 21.28 -44.41
C LYS A 14 -6.91 21.66 -43.01
N MET A 15 -7.24 20.88 -41.99
CA MET A 15 -6.64 21.02 -40.66
C MET A 15 -5.57 19.94 -40.52
N THR A 16 -4.33 20.41 -40.55
CA THR A 16 -3.10 19.66 -40.45
C THR A 16 -3.01 18.99 -39.07
N LEU A 17 -2.83 17.66 -39.06
CA LEU A 17 -2.43 16.91 -37.87
C LEU A 17 -1.12 17.48 -37.31
N ARG A 18 -1.15 17.94 -36.06
CA ARG A 18 0.04 18.04 -35.21
C ARG A 18 -0.07 17.02 -34.08
N SER A 19 0.94 16.15 -34.04
CA SER A 19 1.24 15.22 -32.95
C SER A 19 1.40 15.95 -31.61
N PRO A 20 0.87 15.43 -30.48
CA PRO A 20 1.32 15.79 -29.15
C PRO A 20 2.34 14.77 -28.65
N SER A 21 3.51 14.75 -29.27
CA SER A 21 4.71 14.08 -28.76
C SER A 21 5.72 15.17 -28.40
N CYS A 22 5.53 15.84 -27.25
CA CYS A 22 6.53 16.67 -26.56
C CYS A 22 5.93 17.28 -25.28
N LEU A 23 5.84 16.51 -24.19
CA LEU A 23 5.66 17.04 -22.83
C LEU A 23 6.49 16.28 -21.78
N TYR A 24 7.63 15.71 -22.18
CA TYR A 24 8.56 15.02 -21.28
C TYR A 24 10.00 15.50 -21.46
N THR A 25 10.21 16.81 -21.59
CA THR A 25 11.55 17.42 -21.56
C THR A 25 11.51 18.83 -20.94
N SER A 26 10.84 18.98 -19.79
CA SER A 26 10.80 20.28 -19.08
C SER A 26 10.95 20.19 -17.56
N TRP A 27 11.27 19.01 -17.02
CA TRP A 27 11.51 18.83 -15.59
C TRP A 27 13.00 18.68 -15.26
N PHE A 28 13.82 18.21 -16.21
CA PHE A 28 15.27 18.09 -16.03
C PHE A 28 15.99 19.44 -16.18
N ASP A 29 15.50 20.34 -17.03
CA ASP A 29 16.10 21.67 -17.24
C ASP A 29 15.83 22.66 -16.09
N LEU A 30 14.77 22.44 -15.29
CA LEU A 30 14.47 23.28 -14.13
C LEU A 30 15.31 22.94 -12.88
N MET A 31 15.96 21.76 -12.83
CA MET A 31 16.84 21.38 -11.72
C MET A 31 18.28 21.89 -11.85
N ILE A 32 18.70 22.34 -13.04
CA ILE A 32 20.08 22.79 -13.29
C ILE A 32 20.23 24.32 -13.16
N SER A 33 19.16 25.11 -13.29
CA SER A 33 19.24 26.56 -13.07
C SER A 33 18.97 26.91 -11.60
N GLY A 34 20.01 27.03 -10.80
CA GLY A 34 19.93 27.44 -9.38
C GLY A 34 19.36 28.85 -9.18
N ARG A 35 18.04 29.02 -9.31
CA ARG A 35 17.32 30.26 -8.97
C ARG A 35 16.40 30.03 -7.77
N ALA A 36 16.45 30.99 -6.85
CA ALA A 36 15.69 31.01 -5.61
C ALA A 36 14.17 31.08 -5.88
N TRP A 37 13.40 30.38 -5.05
CA TRP A 37 11.94 30.38 -5.06
C TRP A 37 11.39 31.67 -4.44
N PRO A 38 10.32 32.28 -4.98
CA PRO A 38 9.61 33.36 -4.30
C PRO A 38 8.69 32.81 -3.19
N PRO A 39 8.37 33.59 -2.15
CA PRO A 39 7.57 33.13 -1.02
C PRO A 39 6.09 32.95 -1.39
N LEU A 40 5.47 31.94 -0.80
CA LEU A 40 4.04 31.65 -0.88
C LEU A 40 3.22 32.78 -0.23
N GLY A 41 2.59 33.60 -1.06
CA GLY A 41 1.58 34.56 -0.66
C GLY A 41 1.05 35.27 -1.91
N VAL A 42 -0.28 35.41 -1.98
CA VAL A 42 -1.07 36.02 -3.06
C VAL A 42 -1.55 35.04 -4.15
N LEU A 43 -2.66 34.36 -3.85
CA LEU A 43 -3.78 34.19 -4.79
C LEU A 43 -5.03 33.79 -3.99
N LEU A 44 -5.70 34.80 -3.46
CA LEU A 44 -7.06 34.72 -2.94
C LEU A 44 -7.82 35.96 -3.41
N LEU A 45 -9.08 35.73 -3.78
CA LEU A 45 -10.14 36.65 -4.25
C LEU A 45 -10.09 36.86 -5.77
N THR A 46 -11.16 36.52 -6.52
CA THR A 46 -12.48 37.18 -6.42
C THR A 46 -13.70 36.28 -6.69
N GLU A 47 -14.75 36.49 -5.87
CA GLU A 47 -16.21 36.59 -6.19
C GLU A 47 -16.95 35.38 -6.80
N ASN A 48 -18.25 35.11 -6.56
CA ASN A 48 -19.33 35.66 -5.74
C ASN A 48 -20.48 34.61 -5.79
N THR A 49 -21.27 34.42 -4.73
CA THR A 49 -22.73 34.22 -4.84
C THR A 49 -23.41 34.35 -3.48
N LYS A 50 -24.39 35.26 -3.44
CA LYS A 50 -25.31 35.53 -2.33
C LYS A 50 -26.54 34.62 -2.43
N GLN A 51 -27.00 34.04 -1.32
CA GLN A 51 -28.38 34.20 -0.80
C GLN A 51 -28.59 33.39 0.51
N PRO A 52 -29.28 33.97 1.53
CA PRO A 52 -29.91 33.25 2.65
C PRO A 52 -31.47 33.42 2.57
N PRO A 53 -32.28 33.13 3.60
CA PRO A 53 -32.15 32.26 4.79
C PRO A 53 -33.35 31.27 4.94
N HIS A 54 -33.30 30.33 5.90
CA HIS A 54 -34.47 30.06 6.77
C HIS A 54 -34.06 29.32 8.06
N LYS A 55 -34.70 29.74 9.16
CA LYS A 55 -34.55 29.33 10.57
C LYS A 55 -35.49 28.18 10.95
N PHE A 56 -35.14 27.45 12.02
CA PHE A 56 -35.93 26.90 13.16
C PHE A 56 -35.17 25.65 13.65
N GLY A 57 -34.87 25.36 14.94
CA GLY A 57 -35.20 25.95 16.24
C GLY A 57 -35.34 24.81 17.26
N GLY A 58 -34.61 24.88 18.40
CA GLY A 58 -34.82 24.13 19.68
C GLY A 58 -34.43 22.65 19.69
N ASP A 59 -33.90 22.01 20.75
CA ASP A 59 -33.59 22.30 22.16
C ASP A 59 -32.55 21.23 22.60
N ARG A 60 -31.45 21.53 23.31
CA ARG A 60 -31.23 21.83 24.76
C ARG A 60 -31.03 20.59 25.64
N GLU A 61 -29.85 20.53 26.29
CA GLU A 61 -29.45 19.98 27.62
C GLU A 61 -27.98 19.49 27.49
N GLU A 62 -26.95 20.21 27.93
CA GLU A 62 -26.56 20.75 29.27
C GLU A 62 -26.09 19.66 30.24
N GLY A 63 -24.78 19.65 30.53
CA GLY A 63 -24.17 18.78 31.53
C GLY A 63 -22.63 18.68 31.41
N ASP A 64 -21.92 19.65 31.98
CA ASP A 64 -20.49 19.63 32.32
C ASP A 64 -20.35 20.35 33.69
N PRO A 65 -19.23 20.26 34.44
CA PRO A 65 -18.12 19.31 34.41
C PRO A 65 -17.75 18.78 35.83
N ALA A 66 -16.98 17.68 35.91
CA ALA A 66 -16.32 17.28 37.15
C ALA A 66 -14.81 17.09 36.94
N THR A 67 -14.07 17.98 37.60
CA THR A 67 -12.62 18.15 37.59
C THR A 67 -11.94 17.26 38.66
N SER A 68 -10.71 16.83 38.35
CA SER A 68 -9.58 16.48 39.27
C SER A 68 -9.10 15.01 39.23
N PRO A 69 -7.85 14.71 39.63
CA PRO A 69 -6.62 15.17 38.98
C PRO A 69 -5.62 14.03 38.71
N ARG A 70 -4.65 14.28 37.82
CA ARG A 70 -3.48 13.41 37.56
C ARG A 70 -2.56 13.30 38.79
N PRO A 71 -1.95 12.14 39.07
CA PRO A 71 -0.89 12.03 40.07
C PRO A 71 0.44 12.56 39.52
N ARG A 72 1.16 13.32 40.35
CA ARG A 72 2.55 13.73 40.13
C ARG A 72 3.50 12.56 40.40
N PRO A 73 4.63 12.43 39.69
CA PRO A 73 5.71 11.52 40.07
C PRO A 73 6.57 12.12 41.21
N ALA A 74 7.01 11.23 42.10
CA ALA A 74 7.87 11.52 43.25
C ALA A 74 9.31 11.94 42.85
N PRO A 75 10.03 12.70 43.68
CA PRO A 75 11.42 13.07 43.45
C PRO A 75 12.39 11.96 43.91
N CYS A 76 13.41 11.69 43.11
CA CYS A 76 14.55 10.84 43.48
C CYS A 76 15.54 11.58 44.41
N PRO A 77 16.23 10.89 45.32
CA PRO A 77 17.23 11.49 46.20
C PRO A 77 18.62 11.63 45.53
N PRO A 78 19.47 12.59 45.97
CA PRO A 78 20.84 12.72 45.48
C PRO A 78 21.86 12.00 46.36
N GLY A 79 22.79 11.29 45.73
CA GLY A 79 23.97 10.67 46.35
C GLY A 79 24.64 9.79 45.30
N ALA A 80 25.95 9.67 45.13
CA ALA A 80 27.10 10.18 45.86
C ALA A 80 28.27 10.31 44.86
N VAL A 81 29.15 11.29 45.09
CA VAL A 81 30.42 11.48 44.37
C VAL A 81 31.46 10.53 44.99
N PRO A 82 32.24 9.76 44.20
CA PRO A 82 33.37 9.01 44.73
C PRO A 82 34.64 9.87 44.87
N PRO A 83 35.50 9.62 45.89
CA PRO A 83 36.70 10.39 46.18
C PRO A 83 37.93 9.96 45.34
N PRO A 84 39.00 10.77 45.29
CA PRO A 84 40.20 10.46 44.52
C PRO A 84 41.16 9.54 45.30
N PRO A 85 42.07 8.81 44.61
CA PRO A 85 43.03 7.95 45.28
C PRO A 85 44.25 8.74 45.80
N HIS A 86 44.54 8.54 47.08
CA HIS A 86 45.81 8.87 47.72
C HIS A 86 46.87 7.78 47.42
N GLY A 87 48.11 8.25 47.23
CA GLY A 87 49.29 7.59 47.79
C GLY A 87 50.18 6.82 46.82
N ARG A 88 51.39 7.34 46.58
CA ARG A 88 52.64 6.86 47.20
C ARG A 88 53.85 7.62 46.66
N ARG A 89 54.53 8.35 47.55
CA ARG A 89 55.96 8.69 47.42
C ARG A 89 56.80 7.48 47.88
N PRO A 90 58.06 7.40 47.44
CA PRO A 90 59.13 7.13 48.40
C PRO A 90 60.18 8.26 48.42
N MET A 91 60.49 8.72 49.64
CA MET A 91 61.81 9.20 50.07
C MET A 91 62.84 8.04 49.96
N ALA A 92 64.15 8.17 49.98
CA ALA A 92 65.15 9.24 49.93
C ALA A 92 66.50 8.50 49.76
N SER A 93 67.58 9.17 49.34
CA SER A 93 68.92 8.95 49.93
C SER A 93 69.95 9.88 49.29
N THR A 94 70.35 10.85 50.09
CA THR A 94 71.45 11.79 49.89
C THR A 94 72.76 11.11 50.28
N ARG A 95 73.75 10.99 49.39
CA ARG A 95 75.17 10.86 49.76
C ARG A 95 76.09 11.49 48.70
N ARG A 96 76.96 12.39 49.17
CA ARG A 96 78.22 12.91 48.58
C ARG A 96 79.20 13.03 49.76
N PRO A 97 80.52 13.24 49.55
CA PRO A 97 81.44 12.81 48.49
C PRO A 97 82.68 12.10 49.15
N PRO A 98 83.88 12.00 48.52
CA PRO A 98 84.83 13.13 48.50
C PRO A 98 85.69 13.25 47.22
N ALA A 99 86.56 14.26 47.25
CA ALA A 99 87.30 14.87 46.15
C ALA A 99 88.66 14.22 45.81
N GLY A 100 89.17 14.56 44.61
CA GLY A 100 90.60 14.65 44.32
C GLY A 100 91.07 13.88 43.08
N LEU A 101 91.37 14.58 41.97
CA LEU A 101 92.75 14.82 41.53
C LEU A 101 92.80 15.65 40.23
N ARG A 102 93.91 16.36 40.09
CA ARG A 102 94.25 17.41 39.13
C ARG A 102 94.62 16.89 37.71
N ALA A 103 94.29 17.76 36.75
CA ALA A 103 95.18 18.33 35.72
C ALA A 103 95.37 17.67 34.33
N LEU A 104 95.29 18.59 33.35
CA LEU A 104 96.01 18.72 32.06
C LEU A 104 95.59 17.81 30.89
N ALA A 105 94.99 18.43 29.86
CA ALA A 105 95.56 18.46 28.50
C ALA A 105 94.58 19.04 27.46
N GLY A 106 95.11 19.90 26.58
CA GLY A 106 94.70 19.89 25.17
C GLY A 106 93.81 21.04 24.70
N SER A 107 94.44 22.20 24.50
CA SER A 107 94.03 23.18 23.48
C SER A 107 93.90 22.45 22.13
N GLY A 108 92.71 22.52 21.51
CA GLY A 108 92.36 21.74 20.29
C GLY A 108 90.90 21.25 20.27
N ARG A 109 90.18 21.29 21.40
CA ARG A 109 88.76 20.86 21.51
C ARG A 109 87.70 21.92 21.18
N HIS A 110 88.09 23.18 20.95
CA HIS A 110 87.13 24.28 20.87
C HIS A 110 86.43 24.42 19.51
N GLU A 111 87.09 24.07 18.40
CA GLU A 111 86.45 24.05 17.08
C GLU A 111 85.59 22.80 16.87
N VAL A 112 86.08 21.60 17.19
CA VAL A 112 85.29 20.36 16.97
C VAL A 112 84.02 20.33 17.83
N GLN A 113 84.03 20.94 19.02
CA GLN A 113 82.84 21.12 19.87
C GLN A 113 81.87 22.21 19.38
N SER A 114 82.34 23.22 18.63
CA SER A 114 81.47 24.25 18.06
C SER A 114 80.71 23.71 16.84
N TRP A 115 81.39 22.96 15.97
CA TRP A 115 80.78 22.30 14.80
C TRP A 115 79.78 21.21 15.19
N THR A 116 80.05 20.41 16.24
CA THR A 116 79.09 19.40 16.74
C THR A 116 77.90 20.00 17.48
N ARG A 117 78.02 21.20 18.09
CA ARG A 117 76.87 21.92 18.66
C ARG A 117 76.02 22.58 17.58
N ALA A 118 76.63 23.20 16.58
CA ALA A 118 75.93 23.83 15.47
C ALA A 118 75.16 22.82 14.60
N THR A 119 75.76 21.66 14.30
CA THR A 119 75.08 20.57 13.57
C THR A 119 73.95 19.94 14.38
N LYS A 120 74.12 19.73 15.69
CA LYS A 120 73.02 19.29 16.57
C LYS A 120 71.87 20.29 16.64
N GLN A 121 72.16 21.60 16.71
CA GLN A 121 71.12 22.63 16.69
C GLN A 121 70.39 22.68 15.34
N SER A 122 71.12 22.58 14.22
CA SER A 122 70.52 22.54 12.88
C SER A 122 69.63 21.31 12.67
N LEU A 123 70.09 20.12 13.09
CA LEU A 123 69.31 18.88 13.06
C LEU A 123 68.07 18.96 13.97
N CYS A 124 68.18 19.57 15.15
CA CYS A 124 67.05 19.74 16.07
C CYS A 124 65.99 20.68 15.49
N LEU A 125 66.41 21.79 14.85
CA LEU A 125 65.50 22.72 14.17
C LEU A 125 64.85 22.09 12.93
N MET A 126 65.60 21.31 12.15
CA MET A 126 65.03 20.54 11.03
C MET A 126 64.04 19.49 11.50
N TRP A 127 64.36 18.75 12.57
CA TRP A 127 63.45 17.78 13.17
C TRP A 127 62.18 18.44 13.73
N GLN A 128 62.29 19.62 14.34
CA GLN A 128 61.11 20.39 14.75
C GLN A 128 60.24 20.82 13.56
N LYS A 129 60.84 21.27 12.45
CA LYS A 129 60.09 21.61 11.23
C LYS A 129 59.38 20.40 10.63
N VAL A 130 60.05 19.25 10.56
CA VAL A 130 59.47 17.98 10.09
C VAL A 130 58.34 17.52 11.01
N LYS A 131 58.53 17.62 12.33
CA LYS A 131 57.50 17.28 13.32
C LYS A 131 56.26 18.18 13.18
N ILE A 132 56.45 19.49 12.98
CA ILE A 132 55.34 20.43 12.78
C ILE A 132 54.58 20.10 11.48
N GLN A 133 55.30 19.82 10.39
CA GLN A 133 54.68 19.40 9.11
C GLN A 133 53.90 18.09 9.24
N LEU A 134 54.44 17.09 9.95
CA LEU A 134 53.73 15.84 10.26
C LEU A 134 52.49 16.07 11.14
N MET A 135 52.55 16.96 12.13
CA MET A 135 51.37 17.25 12.95
C MET A 135 50.29 17.99 12.16
N LEU A 136 50.66 18.89 11.25
CA LEU A 136 49.73 19.57 10.36
C LEU A 136 49.09 18.61 9.35
N SER A 137 49.87 17.69 8.77
CA SER A 137 49.33 16.68 7.85
C SER A 137 48.41 15.68 8.55
N MET A 138 48.77 15.21 9.74
CA MET A 138 47.92 14.34 10.54
C MET A 138 46.63 15.06 10.99
N SER A 139 46.72 16.33 11.38
CA SER A 139 45.54 17.15 11.70
C SER A 139 44.62 17.32 10.49
N PHE A 140 45.18 17.57 9.31
CA PHE A 140 44.44 17.64 8.06
C PHE A 140 43.78 16.30 7.68
N LEU A 141 44.48 15.18 7.86
CA LEU A 141 43.89 13.85 7.62
C LEU A 141 42.75 13.55 8.58
N VAL A 142 42.87 13.93 9.85
CA VAL A 142 41.79 13.75 10.85
C VAL A 142 40.58 14.60 10.51
N THR A 143 40.75 15.85 10.08
CA THR A 143 39.62 16.72 9.69
C THR A 143 38.95 16.22 8.41
N VAL A 144 39.72 15.78 7.42
CA VAL A 144 39.18 15.14 6.20
C VAL A 144 38.41 13.87 6.57
N PHE A 145 38.97 12.99 7.40
CA PHE A 145 38.30 11.78 7.86
C PHE A 145 37.00 12.09 8.60
N TRP A 146 37.00 13.10 9.47
CA TRP A 146 35.81 13.54 10.19
C TRP A 146 34.73 14.09 9.25
N TYR A 147 35.12 14.87 8.24
CA TYR A 147 34.22 15.37 7.21
C TYR A 147 33.63 14.24 6.36
N CYS A 148 34.46 13.28 5.92
CA CYS A 148 34.02 12.09 5.19
C CYS A 148 33.04 11.24 6.01
N ARG A 149 33.32 11.04 7.32
CA ARG A 149 32.42 10.32 8.22
C ARG A 149 31.08 11.04 8.39
N ARG A 150 31.10 12.37 8.51
CA ARG A 150 29.88 13.19 8.60
C ARG A 150 29.08 13.15 7.29
N LEU A 151 29.74 13.22 6.15
CA LEU A 151 29.13 13.10 4.83
C LEU A 151 28.48 11.71 4.65
N TYR A 152 29.18 10.65 5.05
CA TYR A 152 28.64 9.29 5.02
C TYR A 152 27.40 9.14 5.91
N GLY A 153 27.43 9.72 7.12
CA GLY A 153 26.26 9.75 8.01
C GLY A 153 25.06 10.49 7.40
N PHE A 154 25.30 11.62 6.75
CA PHE A 154 24.27 12.38 6.05
C PHE A 154 23.70 11.58 4.85
N LEU A 155 24.55 10.97 4.03
CA LEU A 155 24.14 10.13 2.92
C LEU A 155 23.34 8.91 3.40
N ALA A 156 23.75 8.26 4.48
CA ALA A 156 23.03 7.13 5.07
C ALA A 156 21.65 7.53 5.61
N GLN A 157 21.54 8.70 6.26
CA GLN A 157 20.26 9.25 6.70
C GLN A 157 19.36 9.61 5.52
N LEU A 158 19.91 10.19 4.46
CA LEU A 158 19.17 10.54 3.26
C LEU A 158 18.67 9.26 2.57
N LEU A 159 19.53 8.24 2.42
CA LEU A 159 19.17 6.95 1.85
C LEU A 159 18.08 6.25 2.65
N LYS A 160 18.16 6.30 3.99
CA LYS A 160 17.11 5.78 4.88
C LYS A 160 15.81 6.54 4.70
N TRP A 161 15.84 7.87 4.66
CA TRP A 161 14.63 8.69 4.45
C TRP A 161 13.97 8.42 3.09
N TRP A 162 14.77 8.30 2.03
CA TRP A 162 14.29 7.96 0.69
C TRP A 162 13.76 6.52 0.63
N SER A 163 14.42 5.57 1.29
CA SER A 163 13.94 4.19 1.42
C SER A 163 12.60 4.15 2.15
N ASP A 164 12.47 4.85 3.29
CA ASP A 164 11.22 4.93 4.04
C ASP A 164 10.12 5.68 3.28
N TYR A 165 10.46 6.69 2.48
CA TYR A 165 9.52 7.41 1.62
C TYR A 165 9.02 6.52 0.48
N LEU A 166 9.94 5.84 -0.21
CA LEU A 166 9.62 4.91 -1.29
C LEU A 166 8.84 3.70 -0.76
N GLN A 167 9.25 3.12 0.36
CA GLN A 167 8.50 2.07 1.05
C GLN A 167 7.11 2.57 1.42
N ARG A 168 6.96 3.74 2.03
CA ARG A 168 5.63 4.29 2.34
C ARG A 168 4.78 4.53 1.11
N LYS A 169 5.37 5.02 0.01
CA LYS A 169 4.65 5.26 -1.25
C LYS A 169 4.23 3.95 -1.92
N LEU A 170 5.10 2.94 -1.93
CA LEU A 170 4.85 1.62 -2.50
C LEU A 170 3.88 0.79 -1.63
N ILE A 171 4.02 0.84 -0.31
CA ILE A 171 3.12 0.17 0.64
C ILE A 171 1.73 0.81 0.61
N LYS A 172 1.63 2.14 0.47
CA LYS A 172 0.33 2.83 0.32
C LYS A 172 -0.41 2.46 -0.96
N ASN A 173 0.30 2.01 -2.00
CA ASN A 173 -0.34 1.64 -3.26
C ASN A 173 -0.84 0.19 -3.26
N ARG A 174 -0.42 -0.66 -2.31
CA ARG A 174 -0.87 -2.06 -2.25
C ARG A 174 -2.24 -2.15 -1.59
N SER A 175 -3.22 -2.66 -2.34
CA SER A 175 -4.56 -2.90 -1.82
C SER A 175 -4.66 -4.21 -1.04
N VAL A 176 -3.72 -5.15 -1.26
CA VAL A 176 -3.52 -6.35 -0.44
C VAL A 176 -2.10 -6.32 0.15
N LEU A 177 -2.01 -6.29 1.47
CA LEU A 177 -0.75 -6.13 2.18
C LEU A 177 0.09 -7.42 2.17
N ALA A 178 1.37 -7.26 2.53
CA ALA A 178 2.27 -8.39 2.72
C ALA A 178 1.79 -9.29 3.88
N GLU A 179 2.27 -10.53 3.85
CA GLU A 179 1.96 -11.54 4.85
C GLU A 179 2.48 -11.10 6.23
N VAL A 180 1.62 -11.26 7.24
CA VAL A 180 1.96 -11.03 8.64
C VAL A 180 1.61 -12.27 9.46
N ASP A 181 2.38 -12.53 10.51
CA ASP A 181 2.09 -13.61 11.46
C ASP A 181 0.69 -13.43 12.07
N LEU A 182 -0.09 -14.51 12.10
CA LEU A 182 -1.51 -14.48 12.50
C LEU A 182 -1.66 -14.05 13.97
N LEU A 183 -0.87 -14.64 14.87
CA LEU A 183 -0.95 -14.35 16.30
C LEU A 183 -0.38 -12.97 16.62
N GLY A 184 0.70 -12.57 15.93
CA GLY A 184 1.27 -11.24 16.02
C GLY A 184 0.33 -10.15 15.51
N TYR A 185 -0.47 -10.42 14.48
CA TYR A 185 -1.57 -9.55 14.07
C TYR A 185 -2.64 -9.47 15.16
N SER A 186 -3.14 -10.61 15.62
CA SER A 186 -4.19 -10.69 16.65
C SER A 186 -3.81 -9.93 17.93
N ALA A 187 -2.59 -10.12 18.43
CA ALA A 187 -2.09 -9.42 19.60
C ALA A 187 -1.96 -7.90 19.42
N ARG A 188 -1.74 -7.43 18.18
CA ARG A 188 -1.65 -6.00 17.86
C ARG A 188 -3.02 -5.36 17.67
N GLU A 189 -3.94 -6.04 17.01
CA GLU A 189 -5.27 -5.49 16.69
C GLU A 189 -6.20 -5.58 17.91
N TRP A 190 -6.27 -6.76 18.54
CA TRP A 190 -7.15 -7.05 19.66
C TRP A 190 -6.42 -6.92 20.99
N LYS A 191 -6.19 -5.66 21.42
CA LYS A 191 -5.53 -5.32 22.69
C LYS A 191 -6.51 -5.26 23.87
N GLY A 192 -5.97 -5.42 25.08
CA GLY A 192 -6.71 -5.22 26.33
C GLY A 192 -7.57 -6.42 26.74
N GLU A 193 -8.35 -6.24 27.81
CA GLU A 193 -9.06 -7.32 28.52
C GLU A 193 -10.58 -7.32 28.27
N THR A 194 -11.06 -6.62 27.24
CA THR A 194 -12.48 -6.61 26.90
C THR A 194 -12.94 -8.01 26.48
N LYS A 195 -14.23 -8.32 26.70
CA LYS A 195 -14.81 -9.62 26.29
C LYS A 195 -14.61 -9.87 24.80
N GLN A 196 -14.83 -8.84 23.97
CA GLN A 196 -14.63 -8.93 22.52
C GLN A 196 -13.16 -9.19 22.16
N ALA A 197 -12.20 -8.48 22.76
CA ALA A 197 -10.79 -8.72 22.47
C ALA A 197 -10.33 -10.13 22.89
N LYS A 198 -10.82 -10.65 24.02
CA LYS A 198 -10.57 -12.04 24.44
C LYS A 198 -11.15 -13.03 23.44
N HIS A 199 -12.42 -12.87 23.10
CA HIS A 199 -13.12 -13.71 22.13
C HIS A 199 -12.42 -13.75 20.77
N MET A 200 -12.01 -12.60 20.25
CA MET A 200 -11.30 -12.53 18.96
C MET A 200 -9.92 -13.19 19.04
N ARG A 201 -9.16 -12.99 20.12
CA ARG A 201 -7.87 -13.69 20.31
C ARG A 201 -8.04 -15.21 20.39
N GLU A 202 -9.09 -15.68 21.04
CA GLU A 202 -9.44 -17.12 21.07
C GLU A 202 -9.78 -17.64 19.68
N ALA A 203 -10.60 -16.92 18.90
CA ALA A 203 -10.91 -17.27 17.51
C ALA A 203 -9.64 -17.30 16.62
N TYR A 204 -8.72 -16.36 16.79
CA TYR A 204 -7.44 -16.38 16.08
C TYR A 204 -6.54 -17.54 16.51
N ASN A 205 -6.53 -17.89 17.80
CA ASN A 205 -5.82 -19.07 18.29
C ASN A 205 -6.39 -20.36 17.69
N GLU A 206 -7.71 -20.46 17.58
CA GLU A 206 -8.38 -21.58 16.92
C GLU A 206 -7.90 -21.76 15.48
N LEU A 207 -7.89 -20.69 14.69
CA LEU A 207 -7.36 -20.70 13.32
C LEU A 207 -5.90 -21.14 13.26
N PHE A 208 -5.09 -20.73 14.23
CA PHE A 208 -3.67 -21.06 14.28
C PHE A 208 -3.41 -22.53 14.61
N TRP A 209 -4.10 -23.05 15.63
CA TRP A 209 -3.84 -24.39 16.17
C TRP A 209 -4.57 -25.47 15.39
N ASN A 210 -5.87 -25.28 15.10
CA ASN A 210 -6.73 -26.32 14.54
C ASN A 210 -6.87 -26.24 13.02
N TYR A 211 -6.80 -25.03 12.44
CA TYR A 211 -6.85 -24.83 10.98
C TYR A 211 -5.47 -24.59 10.35
N HIS A 212 -4.42 -24.59 11.17
CA HIS A 212 -3.02 -24.43 10.75
C HIS A 212 -2.73 -23.16 9.93
N ILE A 213 -3.53 -22.11 10.10
CA ILE A 213 -3.31 -20.83 9.45
C ILE A 213 -2.23 -20.07 10.22
N LYS A 214 -1.06 -19.84 9.60
CA LYS A 214 0.08 -19.20 10.25
C LYS A 214 0.23 -17.72 9.92
N TYR A 215 -0.19 -17.33 8.72
CA TYR A 215 -0.07 -15.96 8.25
C TYR A 215 -1.40 -15.47 7.69
N LEU A 216 -1.56 -14.15 7.64
CA LEU A 216 -2.66 -13.50 6.96
C LEU A 216 -2.15 -12.33 6.12
N ARG A 217 -2.91 -11.99 5.07
CA ARG A 217 -2.78 -10.74 4.34
C ARG A 217 -3.98 -9.87 4.64
N GLN A 218 -3.71 -8.65 5.12
CA GLN A 218 -4.74 -7.64 5.30
C GLN A 218 -5.14 -7.08 3.95
N VAL A 219 -6.43 -6.88 3.76
CA VAL A 219 -7.01 -6.33 2.53
C VAL A 219 -7.51 -4.91 2.84
N LYS A 220 -7.34 -3.98 1.89
CA LYS A 220 -7.81 -2.60 1.99
C LYS A 220 -9.28 -2.58 2.39
N LYS A 221 -9.58 -1.87 3.49
CA LYS A 221 -10.92 -1.74 4.08
C LYS A 221 -11.75 -0.68 3.35
N ASP A 222 -12.07 -0.95 2.08
CA ASP A 222 -12.99 -0.16 1.28
C ASP A 222 -14.18 -1.03 0.81
N ASN A 223 -15.07 -0.42 0.04
CA ASN A 223 -16.30 -1.06 -0.42
C ASN A 223 -16.09 -2.12 -1.53
N TYR A 224 -14.85 -2.36 -1.96
CA TYR A 224 -14.45 -3.47 -2.83
C TYR A 224 -13.75 -4.61 -2.08
N CYS A 225 -13.68 -4.57 -0.74
CA CYS A 225 -12.89 -5.51 0.08
C CYS A 225 -13.10 -6.99 -0.28
N VAL A 226 -14.36 -7.42 -0.43
CA VAL A 226 -14.71 -8.81 -0.77
C VAL A 226 -14.23 -9.18 -2.17
N LEU A 227 -14.58 -8.39 -3.20
CA LEU A 227 -14.15 -8.62 -4.57
C LEU A 227 -12.62 -8.67 -4.68
N ARG A 228 -11.95 -7.79 -3.95
CA ARG A 228 -10.49 -7.76 -3.84
C ARG A 228 -9.94 -9.06 -3.27
N ALA A 229 -10.47 -9.50 -2.14
CA ALA A 229 -9.97 -10.68 -1.46
C ALA A 229 -10.18 -11.96 -2.29
N VAL A 230 -11.38 -12.10 -2.89
CA VAL A 230 -11.72 -13.22 -3.76
C VAL A 230 -10.84 -13.26 -5.00
N LEU A 231 -10.74 -12.16 -5.74
CA LEU A 231 -9.92 -12.12 -6.96
C LEU A 231 -8.43 -12.30 -6.66
N PHE A 232 -7.93 -11.75 -5.56
CA PHE A 232 -6.54 -11.96 -5.16
C PHE A 232 -6.26 -13.45 -4.90
N GLN A 233 -7.14 -14.13 -4.16
CA GLN A 233 -6.99 -15.56 -3.89
C GLN A 233 -7.00 -16.38 -5.18
N ILE A 234 -7.97 -16.15 -6.05
CA ILE A 234 -8.08 -16.84 -7.33
C ILE A 234 -6.82 -16.68 -8.18
N LEU A 235 -6.36 -15.44 -8.35
CA LEU A 235 -5.23 -15.12 -9.21
C LEU A 235 -3.90 -15.61 -8.60
N SER A 236 -3.68 -15.42 -7.31
CA SER A 236 -2.45 -15.88 -6.65
C SER A 236 -2.32 -17.41 -6.63
N GLN A 237 -3.44 -18.13 -6.51
CA GLN A 237 -3.48 -19.59 -6.59
C GLN A 237 -3.41 -20.12 -8.03
N GLY A 238 -3.55 -19.25 -9.03
CA GLY A 238 -3.54 -19.64 -10.44
C GLY A 238 -4.80 -20.39 -10.88
N ILE A 239 -5.93 -20.13 -10.21
CA ILE A 239 -7.21 -20.73 -10.56
C ILE A 239 -7.61 -20.26 -11.98
N PRO A 240 -7.88 -21.18 -12.92
CA PRO A 240 -8.19 -20.82 -14.29
C PRO A 240 -9.55 -20.14 -14.40
N PHE A 241 -9.82 -19.54 -15.57
CA PHE A 241 -11.16 -19.03 -15.90
C PHE A 241 -12.24 -20.10 -15.70
N PRO A 242 -13.41 -19.74 -15.14
CA PRO A 242 -14.57 -20.63 -15.02
C PRO A 242 -14.94 -21.26 -16.36
N SER A 243 -15.46 -22.48 -16.33
CA SER A 243 -15.75 -23.28 -17.53
C SER A 243 -16.65 -22.53 -18.51
N TRP A 244 -17.76 -21.98 -18.02
CA TRP A 244 -18.72 -21.23 -18.82
C TRP A 244 -18.14 -19.92 -19.40
N MET A 245 -17.19 -19.27 -18.71
CA MET A 245 -16.50 -18.07 -19.21
C MET A 245 -15.47 -18.40 -20.30
N ARG A 246 -14.97 -19.64 -20.35
CA ARG A 246 -14.09 -20.09 -21.44
C ARG A 246 -14.89 -20.46 -22.68
N GLU A 247 -16.07 -21.06 -22.49
CA GLU A 247 -16.97 -21.48 -23.57
C GLU A 247 -17.67 -20.29 -24.24
N ARG A 248 -18.01 -19.24 -23.46
CA ARG A 248 -18.61 -18.01 -23.97
C ARG A 248 -17.53 -16.96 -24.24
N ASP A 249 -17.70 -16.20 -25.33
CA ASP A 249 -16.84 -15.03 -25.55
C ASP A 249 -17.26 -13.88 -24.63
N ILE A 250 -16.65 -13.81 -23.44
CA ILE A 250 -16.98 -12.82 -22.42
C ILE A 250 -16.89 -11.36 -22.92
N LEU A 251 -16.08 -11.11 -23.97
CA LEU A 251 -15.94 -9.78 -24.56
C LEU A 251 -17.20 -9.33 -25.34
N LYS A 252 -18.07 -10.27 -25.71
CA LYS A 252 -19.34 -10.01 -26.40
C LYS A 252 -20.52 -9.85 -25.44
N LEU A 253 -20.36 -10.14 -24.15
CA LEU A 253 -21.47 -10.02 -23.18
C LEU A 253 -22.04 -8.60 -23.09
N PRO A 254 -21.22 -7.52 -23.06
CA PRO A 254 -21.76 -6.16 -23.13
C PRO A 254 -22.64 -5.92 -24.37
N GLU A 255 -22.30 -6.54 -25.49
CA GLU A 255 -23.01 -6.37 -26.76
C GLU A 255 -24.32 -7.15 -26.75
N LYS A 256 -24.29 -8.39 -26.27
CA LYS A 256 -25.47 -9.23 -26.09
C LYS A 256 -26.50 -8.55 -25.16
N LEU A 257 -26.04 -8.02 -24.02
CA LEU A 257 -26.92 -7.36 -23.05
C LEU A 257 -27.59 -6.11 -23.67
N LEU A 258 -26.81 -5.27 -24.35
CA LEU A 258 -27.31 -4.01 -24.90
C LEU A 258 -28.24 -4.24 -26.10
N TYR A 259 -27.80 -5.04 -27.09
CA TYR A 259 -28.47 -5.14 -28.38
C TYR A 259 -29.42 -6.34 -28.49
N SER A 260 -29.06 -7.49 -27.92
CA SER A 260 -29.89 -8.70 -28.02
C SER A 260 -31.03 -8.72 -26.99
N GLN A 261 -30.79 -8.17 -25.80
CA GLN A 261 -31.79 -8.15 -24.71
C GLN A 261 -32.49 -6.78 -24.56
N GLY A 262 -32.15 -5.79 -25.38
CA GLY A 262 -32.79 -4.47 -25.33
C GLY A 262 -32.59 -3.72 -24.00
N CYS A 263 -31.57 -4.07 -23.22
CA CYS A 263 -31.32 -3.51 -21.89
C CYS A 263 -30.67 -2.12 -21.97
N ASN A 264 -31.34 -1.14 -22.59
CA ASN A 264 -30.86 0.24 -22.72
C ASN A 264 -30.59 0.90 -21.35
N TRP A 265 -31.23 0.40 -20.29
CA TRP A 265 -31.01 0.84 -18.93
C TRP A 265 -29.59 0.58 -18.41
N ILE A 266 -28.78 -0.28 -19.06
CA ILE A 266 -27.37 -0.48 -18.73
C ILE A 266 -26.54 0.81 -18.83
N GLN A 267 -27.02 1.82 -19.55
CA GLN A 267 -26.37 3.13 -19.58
C GLN A 267 -26.41 3.86 -18.23
N GLN A 268 -27.24 3.41 -17.29
CA GLN A 268 -27.30 3.90 -15.90
C GLN A 268 -26.27 3.22 -14.98
N TYR A 269 -25.40 2.36 -15.53
CA TYR A 269 -24.35 1.69 -14.76
C TYR A 269 -23.31 2.72 -14.24
N SER A 270 -23.10 2.77 -12.92
CA SER A 270 -22.39 3.87 -12.26
C SER A 270 -20.88 3.69 -12.15
N PHE A 271 -20.35 2.48 -12.37
CA PHE A 271 -18.93 2.16 -12.15
C PHE A 271 -18.46 2.46 -10.71
N GLY A 272 -19.33 2.19 -9.72
CA GLY A 272 -19.01 2.34 -8.30
C GLY A 272 -18.58 3.77 -7.95
N PRO A 273 -17.39 3.98 -7.36
CA PRO A 273 -16.96 5.29 -6.88
C PRO A 273 -16.72 6.30 -8.01
N GLU A 274 -16.63 5.86 -9.27
CA GLU A 274 -16.55 6.78 -10.40
C GLU A 274 -17.86 7.55 -10.65
N ARG A 275 -19.00 7.03 -10.18
CA ARG A 275 -20.34 7.63 -10.36
C ARG A 275 -20.56 8.14 -11.79
N TYR A 276 -20.20 7.30 -12.74
CA TYR A 276 -20.17 7.62 -14.15
C TYR A 276 -21.58 7.93 -14.66
N THR A 277 -21.71 9.07 -15.35
CA THR A 277 -22.96 9.52 -15.99
C THR A 277 -22.79 9.74 -17.50
N GLY A 278 -21.68 9.27 -18.07
CA GLY A 278 -21.38 9.48 -19.48
C GLY A 278 -22.18 8.54 -20.40
N PRO A 279 -22.25 8.86 -21.70
CA PRO A 279 -23.15 8.18 -22.64
C PRO A 279 -22.60 6.84 -23.17
N ASN A 280 -21.39 6.43 -22.78
CA ASN A 280 -20.71 5.26 -23.34
C ASN A 280 -20.32 4.25 -22.25
N ALA A 281 -21.29 3.86 -21.42
CA ALA A 281 -21.09 2.81 -20.42
C ALA A 281 -20.64 1.51 -21.10
N PHE A 282 -21.24 1.17 -22.24
CA PHE A 282 -20.88 0.01 -23.05
C PHE A 282 -19.38 -0.06 -23.38
N GLY A 283 -18.82 0.99 -23.98
CA GLY A 283 -17.41 1.00 -24.39
C GLY A 283 -16.46 0.90 -23.20
N LYS A 284 -16.88 1.37 -22.04
CA LYS A 284 -16.11 1.27 -20.79
C LYS A 284 -16.21 -0.14 -20.18
N LEU A 285 -17.39 -0.75 -20.17
CA LEU A 285 -17.59 -2.15 -19.77
C LEU A 285 -16.75 -3.09 -20.63
N ARG A 286 -16.72 -2.90 -21.95
CA ARG A 286 -15.88 -3.68 -22.86
C ARG A 286 -14.39 -3.62 -22.48
N LYS A 287 -13.88 -2.43 -22.16
CA LYS A 287 -12.49 -2.26 -21.68
C LYS A 287 -12.24 -2.94 -20.34
N CYS A 288 -13.24 -2.97 -19.45
CA CYS A 288 -13.14 -3.70 -18.17
C CYS A 288 -13.03 -5.20 -18.43
N MET A 289 -13.86 -5.75 -19.32
CA MET A 289 -13.83 -7.16 -19.72
C MET A 289 -12.51 -7.56 -20.40
N GLU A 290 -11.97 -6.71 -21.27
CA GLU A 290 -10.64 -6.92 -21.88
C GLU A 290 -9.53 -6.96 -20.83
N THR A 291 -9.60 -6.05 -19.85
CA THR A 291 -8.64 -5.99 -18.73
C THR A 291 -8.72 -7.27 -17.89
N LEU A 292 -9.94 -7.71 -17.54
CA LEU A 292 -10.18 -8.95 -16.79
C LEU A 292 -9.60 -10.16 -17.52
N LYS A 293 -9.99 -10.36 -18.79
CA LYS A 293 -9.56 -11.50 -19.62
C LYS A 293 -8.05 -11.58 -19.73
N THR A 294 -7.41 -10.45 -20.03
CA THR A 294 -5.96 -10.38 -20.25
C THR A 294 -5.19 -10.75 -19.00
N ASN A 295 -5.45 -10.06 -17.87
CA ASN A 295 -4.68 -10.26 -16.65
C ASN A 295 -4.93 -11.65 -16.04
N TRP A 296 -6.15 -12.17 -16.12
CA TRP A 296 -6.45 -13.47 -15.54
C TRP A 296 -5.84 -14.61 -16.37
N ILE A 297 -5.90 -14.58 -17.71
CA ILE A 297 -5.20 -15.58 -18.54
C ILE A 297 -3.69 -15.52 -18.30
N GLU A 298 -3.12 -14.32 -18.25
CA GLU A 298 -1.69 -14.13 -18.01
C GLU A 298 -1.27 -14.74 -16.66
N ILE A 299 -1.92 -14.34 -15.56
CA ILE A 299 -1.54 -14.76 -14.21
C ILE A 299 -1.82 -16.26 -13.99
N SER A 300 -2.98 -16.76 -14.41
CA SER A 300 -3.30 -18.20 -14.25
C SER A 300 -2.46 -19.10 -15.15
N GLY A 301 -1.95 -18.59 -16.27
CA GLY A 301 -1.03 -19.30 -17.16
C GLY A 301 0.41 -19.40 -16.63
N THR A 302 0.79 -18.57 -15.66
CA THR A 302 2.14 -18.57 -15.07
C THR A 302 2.33 -19.76 -14.12
N LYS A 303 3.23 -20.67 -14.51
CA LYS A 303 3.53 -21.89 -13.74
C LYS A 303 4.31 -21.60 -12.46
N ASP A 304 5.30 -20.70 -12.54
CA ASP A 304 6.12 -20.36 -11.38
C ASP A 304 5.31 -19.61 -10.31
N HIS A 305 5.35 -20.12 -9.08
CA HIS A 305 4.52 -19.60 -8.00
C HIS A 305 5.00 -18.21 -7.53
N GLU A 306 6.30 -17.96 -7.52
CA GLU A 306 6.86 -16.67 -7.10
C GLU A 306 6.57 -15.59 -8.14
N GLU A 307 6.79 -15.88 -9.41
CA GLU A 307 6.47 -15.02 -10.54
C GLU A 307 4.97 -14.71 -10.58
N ARG A 308 4.11 -15.72 -10.43
CA ARG A 308 2.64 -15.52 -10.36
C ARG A 308 2.26 -14.62 -9.19
N GLY A 309 2.86 -14.85 -8.01
CA GLY A 309 2.69 -13.99 -6.85
C GLY A 309 3.11 -12.54 -7.12
N ASN A 310 4.20 -12.33 -7.84
CA ASN A 310 4.69 -11.01 -8.23
C ASN A 310 3.76 -10.30 -9.22
N LEU A 311 3.27 -11.00 -10.25
CA LEU A 311 2.28 -10.48 -11.19
C LEU A 311 0.97 -10.09 -10.47
N CYS A 312 0.49 -10.96 -9.58
CA CYS A 312 -0.69 -10.68 -8.76
C CYS A 312 -0.45 -9.44 -7.87
N ASN A 313 0.66 -9.38 -7.13
CA ASN A 313 0.98 -8.21 -6.31
C ASN A 313 1.10 -6.92 -7.14
N ALA A 314 1.63 -6.99 -8.37
CA ALA A 314 1.72 -5.84 -9.26
C ALA A 314 0.34 -5.36 -9.74
N LEU A 315 -0.57 -6.29 -10.05
CA LEU A 315 -1.95 -5.99 -10.43
C LEU A 315 -2.72 -5.28 -9.32
N PHE A 316 -2.64 -5.78 -8.08
CA PHE A 316 -3.25 -5.17 -6.89
C PHE A 316 -2.42 -4.02 -6.28
N SER A 317 -1.47 -3.48 -7.05
CA SER A 317 -0.80 -2.21 -6.80
C SER A 317 -1.21 -1.11 -7.79
N ASP A 318 -1.98 -1.46 -8.83
CA ASP A 318 -2.51 -0.56 -9.85
C ASP A 318 -4.02 -0.40 -9.66
N GLU A 319 -4.41 0.63 -8.92
CA GLU A 319 -5.82 0.93 -8.56
C GLU A 319 -6.73 1.02 -9.79
N SER A 320 -6.22 1.53 -10.93
CA SER A 320 -7.03 1.66 -12.14
C SER A 320 -7.33 0.30 -12.76
N LYS A 321 -6.33 -0.59 -12.86
CA LYS A 321 -6.56 -1.95 -13.34
C LYS A 321 -7.44 -2.71 -12.37
N GLU A 322 -7.15 -2.63 -11.09
CA GLU A 322 -7.89 -3.28 -10.02
C GLU A 322 -9.39 -2.96 -10.08
N HIS A 323 -9.76 -1.67 -10.14
CA HIS A 323 -11.16 -1.26 -10.24
C HIS A 323 -11.83 -1.76 -11.52
N ARG A 324 -11.11 -1.81 -12.66
CA ARG A 324 -11.64 -2.38 -13.89
C ARG A 324 -11.95 -3.87 -13.76
N LEU A 325 -11.17 -4.64 -12.99
CA LEU A 325 -11.50 -6.04 -12.72
C LEU A 325 -12.81 -6.15 -11.94
N TYR A 326 -12.98 -5.31 -10.92
CA TYR A 326 -14.20 -5.32 -10.10
C TYR A 326 -15.43 -4.96 -10.90
N GLU A 327 -15.34 -3.91 -11.74
CA GLU A 327 -16.45 -3.53 -12.61
C GLU A 327 -16.75 -4.58 -13.69
N ALA A 328 -15.74 -5.31 -14.17
CA ALA A 328 -15.95 -6.46 -15.04
C ALA A 328 -16.72 -7.57 -14.31
N ILE A 329 -16.29 -7.95 -13.10
CA ILE A 329 -16.98 -8.99 -12.30
C ILE A 329 -18.42 -8.57 -11.97
N LYS A 330 -18.63 -7.34 -11.51
CA LYS A 330 -19.97 -6.80 -11.24
C LYS A 330 -20.87 -6.86 -12.48
N PHE A 331 -20.35 -6.48 -13.64
CA PHE A 331 -21.10 -6.59 -14.89
C PHE A 331 -21.45 -8.03 -15.24
N ILE A 332 -20.53 -8.97 -15.02
CA ILE A 332 -20.79 -10.40 -15.26
C ILE A 332 -21.84 -10.94 -14.27
N MET A 333 -21.82 -10.51 -12.99
CA MET A 333 -22.88 -10.80 -12.02
C MET A 333 -24.24 -10.32 -12.53
N LEU A 334 -24.32 -9.07 -13.01
CA LEU A 334 -25.55 -8.53 -13.60
C LEU A 334 -26.03 -9.34 -14.79
N TYR A 335 -25.13 -9.69 -15.69
CA TYR A 335 -25.44 -10.47 -16.88
C TYR A 335 -26.07 -11.82 -16.52
N GLU A 336 -25.50 -12.56 -15.57
CA GLU A 336 -26.07 -13.83 -15.12
C GLU A 336 -27.43 -13.65 -14.43
N VAL A 337 -27.64 -12.57 -13.69
CA VAL A 337 -28.97 -12.24 -13.12
C VAL A 337 -29.99 -11.97 -14.22
N VAL A 338 -29.61 -11.31 -15.33
CA VAL A 338 -30.50 -11.10 -16.48
C VAL A 338 -30.86 -12.44 -17.15
N GLU A 339 -29.88 -13.31 -17.38
CA GLU A 339 -30.14 -14.63 -17.97
C GLU A 339 -31.06 -15.47 -17.07
N ALA A 340 -30.80 -15.51 -15.77
CA ALA A 340 -31.63 -16.23 -14.82
C ALA A 340 -33.05 -15.65 -14.72
N TYR A 341 -33.19 -14.32 -14.77
CA TYR A 341 -34.50 -13.67 -14.76
C TYR A 341 -35.36 -14.03 -15.97
N GLU A 342 -34.78 -14.06 -17.18
CA GLU A 342 -35.51 -14.48 -18.37
C GLU A 342 -35.85 -15.98 -18.33
N GLN A 343 -34.98 -16.84 -17.80
CA GLN A 343 -35.30 -18.26 -17.59
C GLN A 343 -36.48 -18.44 -16.61
N ILE A 344 -36.49 -17.74 -15.47
CA ILE A 344 -37.59 -17.78 -14.50
C ILE A 344 -38.90 -17.33 -15.16
N LYS A 345 -38.85 -16.23 -15.91
CA LYS A 345 -40.01 -15.66 -16.61
C LYS A 345 -40.57 -16.63 -17.67
N ASN A 346 -39.70 -17.35 -18.36
CA ASN A 346 -40.06 -18.37 -19.33
C ASN A 346 -40.45 -19.72 -18.70
N ARG A 347 -40.38 -19.85 -17.37
CA ARG A 347 -40.62 -21.09 -16.62
C ARG A 347 -39.68 -22.23 -17.06
N GLU A 348 -38.45 -21.86 -17.41
CA GLU A 348 -37.38 -22.80 -17.71
C GLU A 348 -36.80 -23.33 -16.39
N GLU A 349 -36.65 -24.64 -16.26
CA GLU A 349 -36.08 -25.30 -15.07
C GLU A 349 -35.01 -26.30 -15.55
N PRO A 350 -33.93 -26.54 -14.79
CA PRO A 350 -33.67 -26.07 -13.42
C PRO A 350 -32.90 -24.74 -13.32
N ILE A 351 -33.27 -23.88 -12.37
CA ILE A 351 -32.54 -22.64 -12.03
C ILE A 351 -31.96 -22.73 -10.61
N PRO A 352 -30.68 -22.33 -10.38
CA PRO A 352 -30.11 -22.34 -9.04
C PRO A 352 -30.91 -21.49 -8.05
N HIS A 353 -31.19 -22.04 -6.85
CA HIS A 353 -32.05 -21.42 -5.84
C HIS A 353 -31.60 -20.01 -5.42
N LEU A 354 -30.29 -19.71 -5.51
CA LEU A 354 -29.73 -18.39 -5.22
C LEU A 354 -30.40 -17.27 -6.05
N PHE A 355 -30.76 -17.54 -7.31
CA PHE A 355 -31.39 -16.54 -8.17
C PHE A 355 -32.83 -16.25 -7.72
N SER A 356 -33.56 -17.28 -7.28
CA SER A 356 -34.88 -17.11 -6.68
C SER A 356 -34.80 -16.27 -5.42
N LEU A 357 -33.81 -16.51 -4.54
CA LEU A 357 -33.61 -15.71 -3.33
C LEU A 357 -33.24 -14.26 -3.65
N LEU A 358 -32.33 -14.06 -4.61
CA LEU A 358 -31.91 -12.72 -5.04
C LEU A 358 -33.07 -11.91 -5.63
N LEU A 359 -33.89 -12.53 -6.48
CA LEU A 359 -35.04 -11.89 -7.14
C LEU A 359 -36.30 -11.84 -6.28
N ALA A 360 -36.35 -12.50 -5.14
CA ALA A 360 -37.46 -12.40 -4.19
C ALA A 360 -37.39 -11.14 -3.30
N ARG A 361 -36.26 -10.42 -3.27
CA ARG A 361 -36.12 -9.19 -2.48
C ARG A 361 -36.87 -8.03 -3.12
N ASP A 362 -37.55 -7.23 -2.30
CA ASP A 362 -38.27 -6.03 -2.75
C ASP A 362 -37.38 -5.06 -3.55
N THR A 363 -36.11 -4.93 -3.15
CA THR A 363 -35.13 -4.01 -3.76
C THR A 363 -34.38 -4.59 -4.96
N SER A 364 -34.59 -5.86 -5.31
CA SER A 364 -33.95 -6.51 -6.47
C SER A 364 -34.87 -7.50 -7.18
N SER A 365 -36.15 -7.19 -7.30
CA SER A 365 -37.17 -8.05 -7.91
C SER A 365 -36.96 -8.29 -9.42
N ASP A 366 -36.18 -7.43 -10.06
CA ASP A 366 -35.78 -7.52 -11.46
C ASP A 366 -34.31 -7.07 -11.64
N PRO A 367 -33.66 -7.37 -12.78
CA PRO A 367 -32.25 -7.05 -12.99
C PRO A 367 -31.93 -5.54 -12.97
N LEU A 368 -32.85 -4.67 -13.38
CA LEU A 368 -32.66 -3.22 -13.31
C LEU A 368 -32.68 -2.76 -11.84
N SER A 369 -33.65 -3.25 -11.07
CA SER A 369 -33.72 -2.98 -9.62
C SER A 369 -32.46 -3.49 -8.90
N PHE A 370 -31.99 -4.70 -9.23
CA PHE A 370 -30.73 -5.23 -8.72
C PHE A 370 -29.54 -4.32 -9.05
N MET A 371 -29.43 -3.86 -10.30
CA MET A 371 -28.36 -2.95 -10.70
C MET A 371 -28.41 -1.63 -9.92
N MET A 372 -29.58 -1.00 -9.87
CA MET A 372 -29.73 0.35 -9.31
C MET A 372 -29.58 0.39 -7.79
N ASN A 373 -30.15 -0.60 -7.10
CA ASN A 373 -30.25 -0.57 -5.64
C ASN A 373 -29.08 -1.28 -4.95
N HIS A 374 -28.44 -2.25 -5.62
CA HIS A 374 -27.37 -3.05 -5.02
C HIS A 374 -26.06 -2.87 -5.79
N LEU A 375 -26.00 -3.31 -7.05
CA LEU A 375 -24.75 -3.45 -7.78
C LEU A 375 -24.00 -2.13 -7.99
N ASN A 376 -24.73 -1.05 -8.32
CA ASN A 376 -24.16 0.29 -8.52
C ASN A 376 -23.52 0.87 -7.25
N SER A 377 -24.00 0.46 -6.06
CA SER A 377 -23.46 0.91 -4.78
C SER A 377 -22.14 0.22 -4.40
N ILE A 378 -21.88 -0.97 -4.94
CA ILE A 378 -20.69 -1.77 -4.63
C ILE A 378 -19.43 -1.01 -5.06
N GLY A 379 -18.56 -0.75 -4.08
CA GLY A 379 -17.34 0.03 -4.27
C GLY A 379 -17.48 1.54 -4.01
N ASP A 380 -18.71 2.07 -3.94
CA ASP A 380 -18.99 3.48 -3.62
C ASP A 380 -19.48 3.63 -2.18
N SER A 381 -20.71 3.18 -1.90
CA SER A 381 -21.38 3.30 -0.61
C SER A 381 -21.71 1.95 0.03
N GLY A 382 -21.77 0.87 -0.75
CA GLY A 382 -22.15 -0.48 -0.31
C GLY A 382 -21.03 -1.51 -0.51
N CYS A 383 -21.10 -2.59 0.26
CA CYS A 383 -20.27 -3.79 0.09
C CYS A 383 -21.09 -4.91 -0.57
N LEU A 384 -20.47 -6.05 -0.88
CA LEU A 384 -21.22 -7.26 -1.24
C LEU A 384 -21.93 -7.80 0.01
N ASP A 385 -23.26 -7.91 -0.04
CA ASP A 385 -24.02 -8.64 0.97
C ASP A 385 -23.94 -10.16 0.72
N GLN A 386 -24.42 -10.96 1.67
CA GLN A 386 -24.28 -12.41 1.65
C GLN A 386 -24.81 -13.06 0.36
N VAL A 387 -25.99 -12.65 -0.11
CA VAL A 387 -26.62 -13.16 -1.35
C VAL A 387 -25.75 -12.89 -2.58
N GLU A 388 -25.12 -11.73 -2.65
CA GLU A 388 -24.21 -11.38 -3.73
C GLU A 388 -22.87 -12.15 -3.63
N ILE A 389 -22.43 -12.57 -2.44
CA ILE A 389 -21.28 -13.49 -2.28
C ILE A 389 -21.64 -14.90 -2.79
N PHE A 390 -22.88 -15.38 -2.56
CA PHE A 390 -23.37 -16.62 -3.19
C PHE A 390 -23.29 -16.54 -4.71
N LEU A 391 -23.80 -15.44 -5.29
CA LEU A 391 -23.72 -15.18 -6.73
C LEU A 391 -22.27 -15.13 -7.21
N LEU A 392 -21.37 -14.48 -6.46
CA LEU A 392 -19.95 -14.38 -6.80
C LEU A 392 -19.27 -15.76 -6.84
N GLY A 393 -19.48 -16.59 -5.82
CA GLY A 393 -18.90 -17.94 -5.78
C GLY A 393 -19.45 -18.83 -6.89
N TYR A 394 -20.76 -18.76 -7.16
CA TYR A 394 -21.41 -19.45 -8.28
C TYR A 394 -20.81 -19.03 -9.62
N LEU A 395 -20.71 -17.71 -9.85
CA LEU A 395 -20.20 -17.11 -11.08
C LEU A 395 -18.76 -17.54 -11.39
N LEU A 396 -17.93 -17.57 -10.35
CA LEU A 396 -16.51 -17.86 -10.47
C LEU A 396 -16.19 -19.36 -10.37
N GLU A 397 -17.20 -20.22 -10.22
CA GLU A 397 -17.04 -21.67 -10.02
C GLU A 397 -16.02 -21.99 -8.91
N VAL A 398 -16.11 -21.23 -7.81
CA VAL A 398 -15.20 -21.31 -6.66
C VAL A 398 -16.00 -21.42 -5.37
N LYS A 399 -15.59 -22.36 -4.52
CA LYS A 399 -16.08 -22.47 -3.15
C LYS A 399 -15.34 -21.46 -2.27
N ILE A 400 -16.05 -20.43 -1.82
CA ILE A 400 -15.51 -19.38 -0.94
C ILE A 400 -15.78 -19.80 0.51
N ARG A 401 -14.79 -20.41 1.16
CA ARG A 401 -14.83 -20.72 2.59
C ARG A 401 -14.52 -19.46 3.40
N VAL A 402 -15.40 -19.10 4.33
CA VAL A 402 -15.23 -17.91 5.18
C VAL A 402 -15.18 -18.32 6.65
N TYR A 403 -14.12 -17.92 7.34
CA TYR A 403 -14.02 -17.95 8.79
C TYR A 403 -14.59 -16.66 9.38
N ARG A 404 -15.73 -16.74 10.07
CA ARG A 404 -16.43 -15.60 10.69
C ARG A 404 -16.06 -15.54 12.17
N LEU A 405 -15.04 -14.76 12.51
CA LEU A 405 -14.41 -14.79 13.83
C LEU A 405 -15.33 -14.28 14.94
N HIS A 406 -16.24 -13.34 14.64
CA HIS A 406 -17.29 -12.89 15.58
C HIS A 406 -18.37 -13.94 15.83
N ARG A 407 -18.39 -15.02 15.04
CA ARG A 407 -19.26 -16.20 15.20
C ARG A 407 -18.49 -17.39 15.79
N PHE A 408 -17.33 -17.17 16.39
CA PHE A 408 -16.57 -18.24 17.04
C PHE A 408 -17.40 -18.91 18.15
N ASN A 409 -17.26 -20.25 18.26
CA ASN A 409 -18.11 -21.14 19.08
C ASN A 409 -19.57 -21.27 18.63
N THR A 410 -19.92 -20.90 17.40
CA THR A 410 -21.21 -21.24 16.78
C THR A 410 -21.02 -22.04 15.49
N GLU A 411 -22.09 -22.62 14.98
CA GLU A 411 -22.09 -23.31 13.67
C GLU A 411 -21.76 -22.37 12.50
N GLU A 412 -21.95 -21.06 12.68
CA GLU A 412 -21.63 -20.04 11.67
C GLU A 412 -20.16 -19.61 11.68
N PHE A 413 -19.31 -20.18 12.55
CA PHE A 413 -17.88 -19.87 12.57
C PHE A 413 -17.21 -20.12 11.21
N GLN A 414 -17.67 -21.15 10.50
CA GLN A 414 -17.17 -21.52 9.18
C GLN A 414 -18.35 -21.74 8.24
N VAL A 415 -18.42 -20.94 7.18
CA VAL A 415 -19.47 -21.02 6.15
C VAL A 415 -18.85 -21.11 4.76
N ASN A 416 -19.61 -21.61 3.79
CA ASN A 416 -19.18 -21.69 2.39
C ASN A 416 -20.14 -20.90 1.52
N TYR A 417 -19.60 -20.19 0.53
CA TYR A 417 -20.39 -19.52 -0.49
C TYR A 417 -19.98 -20.03 -1.89
N PRO A 418 -20.92 -20.58 -2.69
CA PRO A 418 -22.29 -20.92 -2.32
C PRO A 418 -22.40 -22.14 -1.39
N ASP A 419 -23.58 -22.37 -0.82
CA ASP A 419 -23.90 -23.56 -0.01
C ASP A 419 -23.94 -24.82 -0.89
N GLU A 420 -24.44 -24.67 -2.12
CA GLU A 420 -24.46 -25.70 -3.15
C GLU A 420 -23.33 -25.47 -4.16
N TYR A 421 -22.35 -26.39 -4.19
CA TYR A 421 -21.19 -26.31 -5.09
C TYR A 421 -20.86 -27.67 -5.67
N ARG A 422 -20.18 -27.66 -6.84
CA ARG A 422 -19.68 -28.89 -7.46
C ARG A 422 -18.36 -29.31 -6.84
N ARG A 423 -18.11 -30.62 -6.79
CA ARG A 423 -16.88 -31.17 -6.16
C ARG A 423 -15.61 -30.73 -6.87
N GLU A 424 -15.68 -30.49 -8.18
CA GLU A 424 -14.56 -30.00 -8.99
C GLU A 424 -14.23 -28.51 -8.79
N TRP A 425 -15.03 -27.74 -8.05
CA TRP A 425 -14.75 -26.31 -7.84
C TRP A 425 -13.55 -26.11 -6.92
N ASN A 426 -12.69 -25.16 -7.31
CA ASN A 426 -11.55 -24.79 -6.48
C ASN A 426 -12.04 -24.13 -5.19
N GLU A 427 -11.33 -24.34 -4.09
CA GLU A 427 -11.66 -23.76 -2.79
C GLU A 427 -10.71 -22.61 -2.47
N ILE A 428 -11.26 -21.45 -2.12
CA ILE A 428 -10.50 -20.33 -1.57
C ILE A 428 -10.97 -20.07 -0.13
N SER A 429 -10.06 -19.57 0.70
CA SER A 429 -10.38 -19.21 2.09
C SER A 429 -10.28 -17.71 2.32
N LEU A 430 -11.22 -17.16 3.07
CA LEU A 430 -11.24 -15.80 3.59
C LEU A 430 -11.50 -15.83 5.10
N LEU A 431 -11.17 -14.76 5.80
CA LEU A 431 -11.52 -14.56 7.21
C LEU A 431 -12.15 -13.18 7.40
N THR A 432 -13.12 -13.03 8.28
CA THR A 432 -13.75 -11.76 8.59
C THR A 432 -14.02 -11.63 10.09
N GLU A 433 -13.91 -10.39 10.58
CA GLU A 433 -14.17 -10.06 11.99
C GLU A 433 -15.57 -9.47 12.19
N ASP A 434 -16.25 -9.06 11.12
CA ASP A 434 -17.49 -8.26 11.18
C ASP A 434 -18.44 -8.43 9.98
N ASP A 435 -18.19 -9.41 9.10
CA ASP A 435 -18.87 -9.64 7.81
C ASP A 435 -18.77 -8.51 6.78
N ARG A 436 -18.09 -7.41 7.09
CA ARG A 436 -17.93 -6.27 6.20
C ARG A 436 -16.57 -6.25 5.53
N TYR A 437 -15.52 -6.53 6.30
CA TYR A 437 -14.15 -6.55 5.81
C TYR A 437 -13.54 -7.93 5.93
N TYR A 438 -12.80 -8.31 4.90
CA TYR A 438 -12.25 -9.65 4.75
C TYR A 438 -10.72 -9.57 4.70
N HIS A 439 -10.07 -10.56 5.27
CA HIS A 439 -8.65 -10.79 5.17
C HIS A 439 -8.40 -12.14 4.52
N ILE A 440 -7.18 -12.34 4.02
CA ILE A 440 -6.82 -13.56 3.32
C ILE A 440 -5.95 -14.39 4.27
N PRO A 441 -6.43 -15.52 4.79
CA PRO A 441 -5.58 -16.50 5.46
C PRO A 441 -4.62 -17.12 4.46
N VAL A 442 -3.34 -17.23 4.83
CA VAL A 442 -2.32 -17.89 4.02
C VAL A 442 -2.21 -19.34 4.47
N ILE A 443 -2.70 -20.24 3.63
CA ILE A 443 -2.66 -21.68 3.83
C ILE A 443 -1.55 -22.22 2.92
N ARG A 444 -0.50 -22.79 3.51
CA ARG A 444 0.55 -23.49 2.75
C ARG A 444 0.13 -24.95 2.68
N THR A 445 -0.12 -25.41 1.46
CA THR A 445 -0.41 -26.83 1.16
C THR A 445 0.87 -27.64 1.04
#